data_AF-A0A7Y5WUW5-F1
#
_entry.id   AF-A0A7Y5WUW5-F1
#
_cell.length_a   1.000
_cell.length_b   1.000
_cell.length_c   1.000
_cell.angle_alpha   90.00
_cell.angle_beta   90.00
_cell.angle_gamma   90.00
#
_symmetry.space_group_name_H-M   'P 1'
#
loop_
_entity.id
_entity.type
_entity.pdbx_description
1 polymer ?
#
loop_
_entity_poly.entity_id
_entity_poly.type
_entity_poly.pdbx_seq_one_letter_code
_entity_poly.pdbx_strand_id
1 'polypeptide(L)'
;MARTSWFDDKAEHALIQEQVTKLQSFTDALADGIVSQQEVNGQEQRLIAAMKKLEPELSDDMHAKVTTVLVELTAYNVMRLLHELHTERARLAFSRP
;
A
#
# COMPACT_ATOMS: atom_id res chain seq x y z
N MET A 1 -18.75 14.23 -5.56
CA MET A 1 -18.58 12.78 -5.82
C MET A 1 -18.82 12.03 -4.52
N ALA A 2 -19.48 10.88 -4.54
CA ALA A 2 -19.65 10.05 -3.35
C ALA A 2 -18.28 9.55 -2.86
N ARG A 3 -18.05 9.53 -1.54
CA ARG A 3 -16.79 9.05 -0.96
C ARG A 3 -16.66 7.56 -1.22
N THR A 4 -15.53 7.12 -1.76
CA THR A 4 -15.21 5.69 -1.84
C THR A 4 -14.93 5.19 -0.42
N SER A 5 -15.70 4.20 0.02
CA SER A 5 -15.46 3.52 1.31
C SER A 5 -14.06 2.88 1.30
N TRP A 6 -13.37 2.93 2.44
CA TRP A 6 -12.09 2.25 2.63
C TRP A 6 -12.24 0.78 3.02
N PHE A 7 -13.49 0.35 3.24
CA PHE A 7 -13.88 -0.95 3.75
C PHE A 7 -14.87 -1.62 2.81
N ASP A 8 -14.87 -2.96 2.82
CA ASP A 8 -15.91 -3.75 2.16
C ASP A 8 -17.28 -3.53 2.83
N ASP A 9 -18.34 -4.03 2.20
CA ASP A 9 -19.72 -3.84 2.70
C ASP A 9 -19.93 -4.43 4.11
N LYS A 10 -19.00 -5.27 4.60
CA LYS A 10 -19.02 -5.88 5.94
C LYS A 10 -18.01 -5.25 6.90
N ALA A 11 -17.17 -4.34 6.43
CA ALA A 11 -16.01 -3.78 7.13
C ALA A 11 -15.01 -4.80 7.67
N GLU A 12 -14.92 -5.98 7.06
CA GLU A 12 -14.01 -7.06 7.48
C GLU A 12 -12.63 -6.90 6.84
N HIS A 13 -12.55 -6.32 5.64
CA HIS A 13 -11.30 -6.09 4.92
C HIS A 13 -11.16 -4.63 4.47
N ALA A 14 -9.92 -4.15 4.53
CA ALA A 14 -9.57 -2.82 4.03
C ALA A 14 -9.45 -2.85 2.49
N LEU A 15 -10.52 -2.46 1.79
CA LEU A 15 -10.54 -2.31 0.33
C LEU A 15 -9.59 -1.23 -0.19
N ILE A 16 -9.03 -0.39 0.69
CA ILE A 16 -8.05 0.63 0.31
C ILE A 16 -6.84 0.04 -0.44
N GLN A 17 -6.49 -1.22 -0.15
CA GLN A 17 -5.42 -1.93 -0.85
C GLN A 17 -5.81 -2.35 -2.26
N GLU A 18 -7.07 -2.74 -2.47
CA GLU A 18 -7.59 -3.08 -3.80
C GLU A 18 -7.67 -1.85 -4.71
N GLN A 19 -7.81 -0.65 -4.14
CA GLN A 19 -7.76 0.60 -4.92
C GLN A 19 -6.39 0.83 -5.58
N VAL A 20 -5.33 0.15 -5.13
CA VAL A 20 -4.00 0.26 -5.76
C VAL A 20 -4.03 -0.23 -7.21
N THR A 21 -4.94 -1.16 -7.55
CA THR A 21 -5.17 -1.62 -8.94
C THR A 21 -5.66 -0.52 -9.88
N LYS A 22 -6.18 0.57 -9.32
CA LYS A 22 -6.61 1.77 -10.07
C LYS A 22 -5.49 2.78 -10.26
N LEU A 23 -4.34 2.60 -9.60
CA LEU A 23 -3.16 3.42 -9.84
C LEU A 23 -2.46 2.90 -11.09
N GLN A 24 -2.57 3.65 -12.18
CA GLN A 24 -1.91 3.30 -13.44
C GLN A 24 -0.41 3.02 -13.24
N SER A 25 0.26 3.81 -12.40
CA SER A 25 1.68 3.61 -12.09
C SER A 25 1.99 2.30 -11.37
N PHE A 26 1.03 1.71 -10.66
CA PHE A 26 1.19 0.40 -10.02
C PHE A 26 0.95 -0.72 -11.04
N THR A 27 -0.07 -0.59 -11.88
CA THR A 27 -0.36 -1.55 -12.95
C THR A 27 0.76 -1.62 -13.98
N ASP A 28 1.33 -0.47 -14.34
CA ASP A 28 2.46 -0.38 -15.29
C ASP A 28 3.73 -1.03 -14.70
N ALA A 29 4.05 -0.76 -13.44
CA ALA A 29 5.24 -1.29 -12.76
C ALA A 29 5.17 -2.80 -12.48
N LEU A 30 4.01 -3.42 -12.67
CA LEU A 30 3.82 -4.87 -12.54
C LEU A 30 3.65 -5.57 -13.89
N ALA A 31 3.59 -4.84 -15.00
CA ALA A 31 3.26 -5.39 -16.31
C ALA A 31 4.32 -6.37 -16.83
N ASP A 32 5.59 -6.15 -16.50
CA ASP A 32 6.72 -7.01 -16.87
C ASP A 32 7.16 -7.95 -15.74
N GLY A 33 6.49 -7.87 -14.58
CA GLY A 33 6.80 -8.65 -13.38
C GLY A 33 8.05 -8.20 -12.62
N ILE A 34 8.68 -7.08 -12.98
CA ILE A 34 9.91 -6.57 -12.35
C ILE A 34 9.69 -5.12 -11.93
N VAL A 35 9.58 -4.89 -10.62
CA VAL A 35 9.56 -3.52 -10.07
C VAL A 35 11.00 -2.99 -10.01
N SER A 36 11.34 -2.04 -10.87
CA SER A 36 12.65 -1.40 -10.91
C SER A 36 12.84 -0.34 -9.81
N GLN A 37 14.11 0.00 -9.50
CA GLN A 37 14.43 1.06 -8.55
C GLN A 37 13.86 2.43 -8.98
N GLN A 38 13.81 2.71 -10.28
CA GLN A 38 13.25 3.95 -10.80
C GLN A 38 11.74 4.05 -10.52
N GLU A 39 11.01 2.95 -10.63
CA GLU A 39 9.57 2.91 -10.36
C GLU A 39 9.28 3.06 -8.87
N VAL A 40 10.09 2.44 -8.00
CA VAL A 40 10.02 2.66 -6.54
C VAL A 40 10.23 4.13 -6.21
N ASN A 41 11.29 4.76 -6.74
CA ASN A 41 11.59 6.17 -6.51
C ASN A 41 10.45 7.08 -7.03
N GLY A 42 9.89 6.75 -8.20
CA GLY A 42 8.74 7.47 -8.75
C GLY A 42 7.51 7.36 -7.85
N GLN A 43 7.26 6.19 -7.25
CA GLN A 43 6.15 6.00 -6.30
C GLN A 43 6.38 6.77 -5.00
N GLU A 44 7.59 6.78 -4.46
CA GLU A 44 7.95 7.57 -3.29
C GLU A 44 7.71 9.06 -3.53
N GLN A 45 8.15 9.59 -4.68
CA GLN A 45 7.91 10.99 -5.04
C GLN A 45 6.42 11.35 -5.10
N ARG A 46 5.59 10.46 -5.67
CA ARG A 46 4.13 10.64 -5.69
C ARG A 46 3.53 10.64 -4.29
N LEU A 47 3.97 9.72 -3.42
CA LEU A 47 3.52 9.64 -2.03
C LEU A 47 3.87 10.92 -1.26
N ILE A 48 5.12 11.37 -1.33
CA ILE A 48 5.58 12.62 -0.67
C ILE A 48 4.76 13.81 -1.16
N ALA A 49 4.54 13.92 -2.48
CA ALA A 49 3.75 15.01 -3.04
C ALA A 49 2.30 14.99 -2.57
N ALA A 50 1.69 13.81 -2.42
CA ALA A 50 0.34 13.67 -1.88
C ALA A 50 0.27 14.05 -0.39
N MET A 51 1.22 13.56 0.43
CA MET A 51 1.28 13.88 1.86
C MET A 51 1.47 15.38 2.09
N LYS A 52 2.39 16.04 1.37
CA LYS A 52 2.62 17.49 1.48
C LYS A 52 1.41 18.34 1.13
N LYS A 53 0.54 17.86 0.25
CA LYS A 53 -0.71 18.55 -0.12
C LYS A 53 -1.79 18.33 0.94
N LEU A 54 -1.92 17.11 1.45
CA LEU A 54 -2.96 16.75 2.41
C LEU A 54 -2.70 17.32 3.81
N GLU A 55 -1.47 17.23 4.30
CA GLU A 55 -1.12 17.50 5.70
C GLU A 55 -1.58 18.90 6.19
N PRO A 56 -1.40 20.00 5.44
CA PRO A 56 -1.84 21.33 5.88
C PRO A 56 -3.37 21.53 5.88
N GLU A 57 -4.14 20.67 5.21
CA GLU A 57 -5.61 20.73 5.18
C GLU A 57 -6.26 20.05 6.40
N LEU A 58 -5.47 19.33 7.20
CA LEU A 58 -5.94 18.60 8.36
C LEU A 58 -5.89 19.49 9.61
N SER A 59 -6.96 19.45 10.41
CA SER A 59 -6.87 19.92 11.80
C SER A 59 -5.97 18.99 12.61
N ASP A 60 -5.45 19.44 13.75
CA ASP A 60 -4.58 18.62 14.62
C ASP A 60 -5.19 17.25 14.98
N ASP A 61 -6.49 17.22 15.32
CA ASP A 61 -7.20 15.97 15.62
C ASP A 61 -7.29 15.04 14.39
N MET A 62 -7.55 15.60 13.21
CA MET A 62 -7.63 14.81 11.98
C MET A 62 -6.24 14.34 11.53
N HIS A 63 -5.22 15.17 11.69
CA HIS A 63 -3.82 14.84 11.43
C HIS A 63 -3.39 13.64 12.27
N ALA A 64 -3.67 13.66 13.58
CA ALA A 64 -3.36 12.54 14.47
C ALA A 64 -4.05 11.24 14.01
N LYS A 65 -5.32 11.29 13.64
CA LYS A 65 -6.08 10.12 13.16
C LYS A 65 -5.52 9.57 11.84
N VAL A 66 -5.26 10.44 10.86
CA VAL A 66 -4.69 10.06 9.57
C VAL A 66 -3.28 9.48 9.75
N THR A 67 -2.46 10.09 10.61
CA THR A 67 -1.12 9.60 10.95
C THR A 67 -1.18 8.18 11.50
N THR A 68 -2.06 7.89 12.46
CA THR A 68 -2.26 6.54 12.98
C THR A 68 -2.60 5.54 11.87
N VAL A 69 -3.52 5.89 10.96
CA VAL A 69 -3.88 5.01 9.82
C VAL A 69 -2.67 4.76 8.90
N LEU A 70 -1.90 5.80 8.57
CA LEU A 70 -0.72 5.65 7.71
C LEU A 70 0.35 4.77 8.34
N VAL A 71 0.58 4.89 9.65
CA VAL A 71 1.52 4.07 10.41
C VAL A 71 1.08 2.61 10.42
N GLU A 72 -0.18 2.33 10.79
CA GLU A 72 -0.73 0.98 10.84
C GLU A 72 -0.73 0.32 9.46
N LEU A 73 -1.11 1.05 8.40
CA LEU A 73 -1.10 0.54 7.03
C LEU A 73 0.33 0.21 6.57
N THR A 74 1.31 1.03 6.92
CA THR A 74 2.72 0.79 6.61
C THR A 74 3.22 -0.47 7.32
N ALA A 75 2.96 -0.58 8.63
CA ALA A 75 3.34 -1.74 9.42
C ALA A 75 2.71 -3.02 8.87
N TYR A 76 1.40 -3.00 8.60
CA TYR A 76 0.67 -4.13 8.01
C TYR A 76 1.27 -4.57 6.67
N ASN A 77 1.53 -3.63 5.75
CA ASN A 77 2.09 -3.95 4.44
C ASN A 77 3.48 -4.60 4.54
N VAL A 78 4.34 -4.10 5.44
CA VAL A 78 5.67 -4.69 5.69
C VAL A 78 5.53 -6.09 6.28
N MET A 79 4.67 -6.28 7.29
CA MET A 79 4.43 -7.58 7.90
C MET A 79 3.89 -8.59 6.89
N ARG A 80 2.93 -8.19 6.05
CA ARG A 80 2.35 -9.04 5.01
C ARG A 80 3.41 -9.46 3.98
N LEU A 81 4.19 -8.50 3.47
CA LEU A 81 5.27 -8.78 2.51
C LEU A 81 6.31 -9.75 3.08
N LEU A 82 6.75 -9.54 4.33
CA LEU A 82 7.71 -10.43 4.99
C LEU A 82 7.13 -11.84 5.18
N HIS A 83 5.84 -11.95 5.55
CA HIS A 83 5.16 -13.22 5.71
C HIS A 83 5.03 -13.99 4.38
N GLU A 84 4.68 -13.30 3.30
CA GLU A 84 4.60 -13.87 1.94
C GLU A 84 5.98 -14.36 1.47
N LEU A 85 7.04 -13.55 1.65
CA LEU A 85 8.41 -13.93 1.30
C LEU A 85 8.90 -15.15 2.09
N HIS A 86 8.59 -15.24 3.38
CA HIS A 86 8.92 -16.43 4.19
C HIS A 86 8.16 -17.67 3.72
N THR A 87 6.87 -17.54 3.41
CA THR A 87 6.03 -18.63 2.92
C THR A 87 6.55 -19.16 1.59
N GLU A 88 6.89 -18.29 0.64
CA GLU A 88 7.41 -18.70 -0.67
C GLU A 88 8.80 -19.34 -0.56
N ARG A 89 9.68 -18.80 0.31
CA ARG A 89 10.99 -19.43 0.60
C ARG A 89 10.83 -20.84 1.17
N ALA A 90 9.91 -21.02 2.11
CA ALA A 90 9.61 -22.33 2.68
C ALA A 90 9.11 -23.29 1.59
N ARG A 91 8.16 -22.85 0.76
CA ARG A 91 7.64 -23.63 -0.38
C ARG A 91 8.76 -24.10 -1.31
N LEU A 92 9.66 -23.20 -1.73
CA LEU A 92 10.78 -23.54 -2.61
C LEU A 92 11.78 -24.50 -1.96
N ALA A 93 12.03 -24.37 -0.65
CA ALA A 93 12.88 -25.29 0.09
C ALA A 93 12.30 -26.71 0.17
N PHE A 94 10.99 -26.84 0.34
CA PHE A 94 10.27 -28.13 0.35
C PHE A 94 9.98 -28.69 -1.05
N SER A 95 10.21 -27.92 -2.12
CA SER A 95 9.98 -28.33 -3.51
C SER A 95 11.24 -28.87 -4.21
N ARG A 96 12.40 -28.89 -3.55
CA ARG A 96 13.61 -29.56 -4.05
C ARG A 96 13.57 -31.05 -3.67
N PRO A 97 13.76 -31.98 -4.63
CA PRO A 97 13.78 -33.42 -4.37
C PRO A 97 14.98 -33.87 -3.55
#